data_AF-A0A2V9XD82-F1
#
_entry.id   AF-A0A2V9XD82-F1
#
_cell.length_a   1.000
_cell.length_b   1.000
_cell.length_c   1.000
_cell.angle_alpha   90.00
_cell.angle_beta   90.00
_cell.angle_gamma   90.00
#
_symmetry.space_group_name_H-M   'P 1'
#
loop_
_entity.id
_entity.type
_entity.pdbx_description
1 polymer ?
#
loop_
_entity_poly.entity_id
_entity_poly.type
_entity_poly.pdbx_seq_one_letter_code
_entity_poly.pdbx_strand_id
1 'polypeptide(L)'
;IVIIRAGSLSGTATISANGAAAYNGTLNDAGGGGGAGGSIIVTSQAGGTAGLTVAAHGGRGGDAWDAQAFSLANRHGPGGGGGGGVALLSGPAASIDVSGGSNGTTLNPGVPYGATSGASGISATNVALPEVPGSRSGAECTPDLSIAKSHSGNFVRGTTGTYTVTVSNISLNAASSGLVTVSDTLPAGLTPTIASGTGWSCPIAGQTVTCTRSDALPAVSSYPGITITVLVAQTAGGTLTNTATASGGNELNVTNDSASDTTTIVSSSDMAITKTGAPNPVKQGNTLTYTLTVTNNGPSDASNVTVTDTLPTTVSYTSATPSQGTCSQATGTVTCLLGAMTSGTTATVTIHPNHGPNACETADIYSRGQQ
;
A
#
# COMPACT_ATOMS: atom_id res chain seq x y z
N ILE A 1 -11.92 26.05 -31.32
CA ILE A 1 -12.67 24.77 -31.27
C ILE A 1 -12.90 24.44 -29.80
N VAL A 2 -14.11 24.03 -29.42
CA VAL A 2 -14.48 23.59 -28.06
C VAL A 2 -14.89 22.12 -28.14
N ILE A 3 -14.29 21.28 -27.28
CA ILE A 3 -14.64 19.85 -27.17
C ILE A 3 -15.02 19.56 -25.72
N ILE A 4 -16.23 19.06 -25.51
CA ILE A 4 -16.73 18.63 -24.20
C ILE A 4 -16.92 17.13 -24.24
N ARG A 5 -16.32 16.42 -23.27
CA ARG A 5 -16.53 14.98 -23.03
C ARG A 5 -17.02 14.79 -21.60
N ALA A 6 -18.22 14.26 -21.44
CA ALA A 6 -18.84 14.07 -20.12
C ALA A 6 -19.48 12.67 -20.00
N GLY A 7 -19.58 12.18 -18.77
CA GLY A 7 -20.42 11.01 -18.47
C GLY A 7 -21.90 11.33 -18.60
N SER A 8 -22.33 12.46 -18.03
CA SER A 8 -23.68 13.01 -18.15
C SER A 8 -23.62 14.54 -18.11
N LEU A 9 -24.64 15.20 -18.66
CA LEU A 9 -24.84 16.64 -18.54
C LEU A 9 -26.17 16.91 -17.82
N SER A 10 -26.22 18.00 -17.07
CA SER A 10 -27.44 18.45 -16.39
C SER A 10 -27.45 19.97 -16.23
N GLY A 11 -28.63 20.54 -15.98
CA GLY A 11 -28.80 21.99 -15.86
C GLY A 11 -28.68 22.70 -17.21
N THR A 12 -28.42 24.00 -17.16
CA THR A 12 -28.33 24.87 -18.35
C THR A 12 -26.95 25.48 -18.49
N ALA A 13 -26.42 25.58 -19.72
CA ALA A 13 -25.15 26.25 -19.97
C ALA A 13 -25.11 26.88 -21.37
N THR A 14 -24.37 27.98 -21.51
CA THR A 14 -24.08 28.59 -22.82
C THR A 14 -22.64 28.28 -23.20
N ILE A 15 -22.45 27.75 -24.42
CA ILE A 15 -21.14 27.46 -24.99
C ILE A 15 -21.02 28.26 -26.27
N SER A 16 -20.01 29.12 -26.34
CA SER A 16 -19.72 29.91 -27.54
C SER A 16 -18.33 29.57 -28.06
N ALA A 17 -18.24 29.28 -29.36
CA ALA A 17 -16.99 29.17 -30.09
C ALA A 17 -17.08 30.11 -31.28
N ASN A 18 -16.45 31.27 -31.18
CA ASN A 18 -16.48 32.26 -32.25
C ASN A 18 -15.30 32.05 -33.18
N GLY A 19 -15.58 32.12 -34.48
CA GLY A 19 -14.59 32.04 -35.52
C GLY A 19 -13.59 33.20 -35.48
N ALA A 20 -12.35 32.94 -35.88
CA ALA A 20 -11.33 33.98 -35.96
C ALA A 20 -11.60 34.88 -37.17
N ALA A 21 -11.58 36.20 -36.96
CA ALA A 21 -11.55 37.15 -38.06
C ALA A 21 -10.29 36.93 -38.90
N ALA A 22 -10.40 37.14 -40.20
CA ALA A 22 -9.25 37.10 -41.08
C ALA A 22 -8.24 38.21 -40.73
N TYR A 23 -6.97 37.97 -41.03
CA TYR A 23 -5.90 38.93 -40.83
C TYR A 23 -6.07 40.14 -41.76
N ASN A 24 -5.86 41.35 -41.22
CA ASN A 24 -6.17 42.61 -41.91
C ASN A 24 -4.94 43.49 -42.18
N GLY A 25 -3.73 42.91 -42.24
CA GLY A 25 -2.49 43.68 -42.11
C GLY A 25 -1.47 43.52 -43.25
N THR A 26 -1.89 43.36 -44.51
CA THR A 26 -0.93 43.39 -45.64
C THR A 26 -1.26 44.48 -46.65
N LEU A 27 -0.23 45.27 -46.96
CA LEU A 27 -0.20 46.35 -47.96
C LEU A 27 -0.21 45.87 -49.42
N ASN A 28 -0.23 44.56 -49.66
CA ASN A 28 -0.42 43.99 -50.99
C ASN A 28 -1.60 43.02 -50.95
N ASP A 29 -2.34 43.03 -52.07
CA ASP A 29 -3.21 42.02 -52.67
C ASP A 29 -3.53 40.73 -51.89
N ALA A 30 -3.89 40.85 -50.61
CA ALA A 30 -4.47 39.75 -49.86
C ALA A 30 -5.86 39.53 -50.45
N GLY A 31 -5.95 38.65 -51.44
CA GLY A 31 -7.21 38.02 -51.82
C GLY A 31 -7.88 37.58 -50.52
N GLY A 32 -8.93 38.30 -50.13
CA GLY A 32 -9.36 38.36 -48.75
C GLY A 32 -9.54 36.97 -48.17
N GLY A 33 -8.70 36.64 -47.19
CA GLY A 33 -8.81 35.37 -46.48
C GLY A 33 -10.21 35.27 -45.88
N GLY A 34 -10.85 34.11 -46.04
CA GLY A 34 -12.08 33.83 -45.33
C GLY A 34 -11.83 33.78 -43.83
N GLY A 35 -12.69 34.37 -43.01
CA GLY A 35 -12.62 34.15 -41.56
C GLY A 35 -12.76 32.64 -41.25
N ALA A 36 -12.11 32.14 -40.21
CA ALA A 36 -12.27 30.74 -39.81
C ALA A 36 -13.59 30.56 -39.05
N GLY A 37 -14.22 29.39 -39.14
CA GLY A 37 -15.40 29.05 -38.35
C GLY A 37 -15.06 28.63 -36.92
N GLY A 38 -15.87 29.00 -35.94
CA GLY A 38 -15.87 28.35 -34.64
C GLY A 38 -16.44 26.94 -34.73
N SER A 39 -16.00 26.03 -33.85
CA SER A 39 -16.52 24.66 -33.83
C SER A 39 -16.75 24.17 -32.41
N ILE A 40 -17.87 23.50 -32.17
CA ILE A 40 -18.25 22.90 -30.89
C ILE A 40 -18.57 21.42 -31.11
N ILE A 41 -17.94 20.55 -30.32
CA ILE A 41 -18.25 19.12 -30.27
C ILE A 41 -18.63 18.77 -28.83
N VAL A 42 -19.79 18.17 -28.62
CA VAL A 42 -20.25 17.71 -27.30
C VAL A 42 -20.56 16.22 -27.32
N THR A 43 -19.88 15.48 -26.45
CA THR A 43 -20.13 14.06 -26.19
C THR A 43 -20.57 13.88 -24.74
N SER A 44 -21.71 13.20 -24.54
CA SER A 44 -22.24 12.85 -23.23
C SER A 44 -22.79 11.42 -23.28
N GLN A 45 -22.24 10.51 -22.47
CA GLN A 45 -22.62 9.09 -22.53
C GLN A 45 -24.08 8.85 -22.14
N ALA A 46 -24.56 9.57 -21.13
CA ALA A 46 -25.94 9.50 -20.63
C ALA A 46 -26.83 10.66 -21.14
N GLY A 47 -26.38 11.43 -22.13
CA GLY A 47 -27.13 12.55 -22.69
C GLY A 47 -27.17 13.79 -21.80
N GLY A 48 -28.27 14.54 -21.86
CA GLY A 48 -28.45 15.78 -21.09
C GLY A 48 -28.00 17.06 -21.80
N THR A 49 -27.85 17.04 -23.12
CA THR A 49 -27.52 18.23 -23.93
C THR A 49 -28.67 19.22 -24.04
N ALA A 50 -29.90 18.83 -23.65
CA ALA A 50 -31.12 19.63 -23.82
C ALA A 50 -31.12 20.98 -23.09
N GLY A 51 -30.26 21.18 -22.08
CA GLY A 51 -30.11 22.47 -21.40
C GLY A 51 -29.04 23.39 -22.00
N LEU A 52 -28.34 22.95 -23.05
CA LEU A 52 -27.27 23.73 -23.66
C LEU A 52 -27.80 24.76 -24.65
N THR A 53 -27.23 25.94 -24.63
CA THR A 53 -27.28 26.92 -25.72
C THR A 53 -25.90 26.94 -26.37
N VAL A 54 -25.80 26.52 -27.63
CA VAL A 54 -24.52 26.40 -28.34
C VAL A 54 -24.46 27.37 -29.51
N ALA A 55 -23.39 28.16 -29.56
CA ALA A 55 -23.16 29.18 -30.57
C ALA A 55 -21.77 28.98 -31.19
N ALA A 56 -21.71 28.44 -32.41
CA ALA A 56 -20.49 28.29 -33.18
C ALA A 56 -20.51 29.26 -34.36
N HIS A 57 -20.08 30.51 -34.14
CA HIS A 57 -20.15 31.55 -35.17
C HIS A 57 -18.98 31.49 -36.14
N GLY A 58 -19.23 31.91 -37.37
CA GLY A 58 -18.20 32.19 -38.36
C GLY A 58 -17.37 33.43 -38.04
N GLY A 59 -16.11 33.43 -38.46
CA GLY A 59 -15.23 34.59 -38.36
C GLY A 59 -15.47 35.59 -39.48
N ARG A 60 -15.21 36.88 -39.22
CA ARG A 60 -15.31 37.96 -40.21
C ARG A 60 -14.24 37.81 -41.30
N GLY A 61 -14.61 38.03 -42.57
CA GLY A 61 -13.67 38.08 -43.68
C GLY A 61 -12.76 39.30 -43.67
N GLY A 62 -11.61 39.23 -44.36
CA GLY A 62 -10.61 40.30 -44.38
C GLY A 62 -11.07 41.51 -45.18
N ASP A 63 -10.69 42.71 -44.76
CA ASP A 63 -10.94 43.92 -45.56
C ASP A 63 -9.99 43.96 -46.76
N ALA A 64 -10.43 44.62 -47.82
CA ALA A 64 -9.59 44.85 -48.98
C ALA A 64 -9.24 46.34 -49.09
N TRP A 65 -8.03 46.63 -49.59
CA TRP A 65 -7.56 47.97 -49.97
C TRP A 65 -7.23 48.92 -48.82
N ASP A 66 -6.63 48.49 -47.71
CA ASP A 66 -6.49 49.35 -46.51
C ASP A 66 -5.60 50.61 -46.68
N ALA A 67 -4.76 50.72 -47.72
CA ALA A 67 -3.79 51.83 -47.79
C ALA A 67 -3.25 52.33 -49.15
N GLN A 68 -3.64 51.83 -50.34
CA GLN A 68 -3.01 52.27 -51.62
C GLN A 68 -3.95 52.42 -52.84
N ALA A 69 -3.63 53.37 -53.72
CA ALA A 69 -4.34 53.65 -54.97
C ALA A 69 -3.88 52.71 -56.10
N PHE A 70 -4.48 51.53 -56.20
CA PHE A 70 -4.21 50.60 -57.31
C PHE A 70 -5.13 50.84 -58.50
N SER A 71 -4.65 50.50 -59.71
CA SER A 71 -5.42 50.56 -60.95
C SER A 71 -6.61 49.58 -60.92
N LEU A 72 -7.68 49.89 -61.67
CA LEU A 72 -8.95 49.11 -61.66
C LEU A 72 -8.79 47.65 -62.11
N ALA A 73 -7.73 47.31 -62.85
CA ALA A 73 -7.54 45.98 -63.43
C ALA A 73 -7.05 44.91 -62.44
N ASN A 74 -6.49 45.31 -61.29
CA ASN A 74 -5.90 44.40 -60.31
C ASN A 74 -6.67 44.36 -58.98
N ARG A 75 -7.99 44.60 -58.99
CA ARG A 75 -8.78 44.62 -57.75
C ARG A 75 -9.50 43.30 -57.46
N HIS A 76 -9.01 42.55 -56.46
CA HIS A 76 -9.79 41.52 -55.76
C HIS A 76 -10.73 42.11 -54.68
N GLY A 77 -11.86 41.46 -54.43
CA GLY A 77 -12.85 41.87 -53.41
C GLY A 77 -12.43 41.53 -51.96
N PRO A 78 -13.16 42.02 -50.93
CA PRO A 78 -12.94 41.59 -49.55
C PRO A 78 -13.16 40.08 -49.37
N GLY A 79 -12.65 39.55 -48.26
CA GLY A 79 -12.84 38.16 -47.90
C GLY A 79 -14.29 37.88 -47.47
N GLY A 80 -14.76 36.66 -47.75
CA GLY A 80 -16.02 36.17 -47.19
C GLY A 80 -15.90 35.82 -45.70
N GLY A 81 -17.01 35.79 -44.97
CA GLY A 81 -17.00 35.22 -43.63
C GLY A 81 -16.86 33.70 -43.66
N GLY A 82 -16.34 33.08 -42.59
CA GLY A 82 -16.37 31.63 -42.43
C GLY A 82 -17.74 31.12 -42.00
N GLY A 83 -18.03 29.83 -42.16
CA GLY A 83 -19.16 29.16 -41.49
C GLY A 83 -18.67 28.39 -40.27
N GLY A 84 -19.43 28.38 -39.17
CA GLY A 84 -19.08 27.60 -37.97
C GLY A 84 -19.49 26.13 -38.03
N GLY A 85 -19.51 25.43 -36.89
CA GLY A 85 -19.96 24.05 -36.83
C GLY A 85 -20.29 23.54 -35.44
N VAL A 86 -21.37 22.77 -35.33
CA VAL A 86 -21.78 22.10 -34.08
C VAL A 86 -22.03 20.62 -34.35
N ALA A 87 -21.43 19.75 -33.53
CA ALA A 87 -21.74 18.33 -33.51
C ALA A 87 -22.13 17.89 -32.09
N LEU A 88 -23.37 17.44 -31.92
CA LEU A 88 -23.87 16.88 -30.67
C LEU A 88 -24.13 15.38 -30.85
N LEU A 89 -23.45 14.55 -30.07
CA LEU A 89 -23.57 13.09 -30.20
C LEU A 89 -24.74 12.50 -29.41
N SER A 90 -25.33 13.26 -28.49
CA SER A 90 -26.23 12.73 -27.44
C SER A 90 -27.57 13.46 -27.31
N GLY A 91 -28.14 13.89 -28.44
CA GLY A 91 -29.41 14.60 -28.52
C GLY A 91 -29.27 16.10 -28.81
N PRO A 92 -30.37 16.79 -29.16
CA PRO A 92 -30.35 18.21 -29.50
C PRO A 92 -30.08 19.09 -28.27
N ALA A 93 -29.48 20.26 -28.51
CA ALA A 93 -29.37 21.34 -27.53
C ALA A 93 -30.66 22.16 -27.45
N ALA A 94 -30.82 22.98 -26.42
CA ALA A 94 -31.95 23.92 -26.30
C ALA A 94 -31.98 24.90 -27.48
N SER A 95 -30.79 25.35 -27.92
CA SER A 95 -30.64 26.17 -29.11
C SER A 95 -29.26 25.97 -29.74
N ILE A 96 -29.22 26.07 -31.08
CA ILE A 96 -28.00 25.96 -31.87
C ILE A 96 -27.93 27.15 -32.82
N ASP A 97 -26.87 27.93 -32.71
CA ASP A 97 -26.53 29.00 -33.65
C ASP A 97 -25.21 28.66 -34.34
N VAL A 98 -25.27 28.52 -35.66
CA VAL A 98 -24.10 28.28 -36.54
C VAL A 98 -23.98 29.38 -37.60
N SER A 99 -24.46 30.59 -37.30
CA SER A 99 -24.40 31.73 -38.21
C SER A 99 -23.01 31.93 -38.81
N GLY A 100 -22.97 32.19 -40.10
CA GLY A 100 -21.74 32.53 -40.80
C GLY A 100 -21.23 33.91 -40.39
N GLY A 101 -19.94 34.14 -40.59
CA GLY A 101 -19.31 35.41 -40.28
C GLY A 101 -19.70 36.50 -41.28
N SER A 102 -19.57 37.76 -40.86
CA SER A 102 -19.77 38.88 -41.77
C SER A 102 -18.67 38.92 -42.85
N ASN A 103 -18.99 39.43 -44.04
CA ASN A 103 -17.97 39.74 -45.04
C ASN A 103 -17.04 40.88 -44.58
N GLY A 104 -15.85 40.92 -45.18
CA GLY A 104 -14.99 42.09 -45.12
C GLY A 104 -15.60 43.28 -45.86
N THR A 105 -15.02 44.46 -45.62
CA THR A 105 -15.43 45.75 -46.17
C THR A 105 -14.38 46.29 -47.15
N THR A 106 -14.79 47.25 -47.98
CA THR A 106 -13.90 48.04 -48.85
C THR A 106 -13.89 49.50 -48.39
N LEU A 107 -12.82 50.25 -48.69
CA LEU A 107 -12.69 51.67 -48.33
C LEU A 107 -13.60 52.64 -49.12
N ASN A 108 -14.34 52.18 -50.14
CA ASN A 108 -15.36 53.02 -50.79
C ASN A 108 -16.74 52.65 -50.22
N PRO A 109 -17.33 53.48 -49.33
CA PRO A 109 -18.58 53.13 -48.66
C PRO A 109 -19.67 52.78 -49.68
N GLY A 110 -20.22 51.57 -49.58
CA GLY A 110 -21.38 51.16 -50.37
C GLY A 110 -21.11 50.46 -51.71
N VAL A 111 -19.86 50.08 -52.03
CA VAL A 111 -19.58 49.22 -53.19
C VAL A 111 -19.21 47.80 -52.73
N PRO A 112 -20.18 46.87 -52.64
CA PRO A 112 -19.91 45.45 -52.38
C PRO A 112 -19.29 44.82 -53.61
N TYR A 113 -17.96 44.93 -53.75
CA TYR A 113 -17.25 44.25 -54.81
C TYR A 113 -16.88 42.84 -54.36
N GLY A 114 -17.69 41.84 -54.72
CA GLY A 114 -17.28 40.43 -54.75
C GLY A 114 -17.23 39.63 -53.43
N ALA A 115 -17.50 40.24 -52.27
CA ALA A 115 -17.57 39.50 -51.00
C ALA A 115 -19.01 39.13 -50.62
N THR A 116 -19.19 37.91 -50.14
CA THR A 116 -20.46 37.44 -49.54
C THR A 116 -20.22 37.15 -48.06
N SER A 117 -21.23 37.40 -47.22
CA SER A 117 -21.18 36.91 -45.84
C SER A 117 -20.99 35.40 -45.86
N GLY A 118 -20.33 34.86 -44.84
CA GLY A 118 -20.14 33.44 -44.71
C GLY A 118 -21.48 32.72 -44.72
N ALA A 119 -21.54 31.60 -45.44
CA ALA A 119 -22.68 30.71 -45.31
C ALA A 119 -22.78 30.26 -43.84
N SER A 120 -24.01 30.04 -43.37
CA SER A 120 -24.21 29.37 -42.10
C SER A 120 -23.46 28.04 -42.10
N GLY A 121 -22.85 27.77 -40.96
CA GLY A 121 -22.20 26.52 -40.64
C GLY A 121 -23.16 25.33 -40.59
N ILE A 122 -22.59 24.16 -40.32
CA ILE A 122 -23.37 22.91 -40.22
C ILE A 122 -23.57 22.58 -38.75
N SER A 123 -24.81 22.31 -38.37
CA SER A 123 -25.15 21.68 -37.10
C SER A 123 -25.63 20.26 -37.33
N ALA A 124 -25.10 19.30 -36.59
CA ALA A 124 -25.57 17.93 -36.58
C ALA A 124 -25.84 17.49 -35.13
N THR A 125 -27.02 16.94 -34.90
CA THR A 125 -27.42 16.34 -33.62
C THR A 125 -27.59 14.85 -33.77
N ASN A 126 -27.42 14.10 -32.68
CA ASN A 126 -27.46 12.64 -32.70
C ASN A 126 -26.44 12.05 -33.68
N VAL A 127 -25.28 12.69 -33.79
CA VAL A 127 -24.22 12.27 -34.70
C VAL A 127 -23.72 10.89 -34.27
N ALA A 128 -23.91 9.90 -35.13
CA ALA A 128 -23.24 8.62 -35.01
C ALA A 128 -21.81 8.80 -35.55
N LEU A 129 -20.83 8.80 -34.66
CA LEU A 129 -19.44 8.60 -35.07
C LEU A 129 -19.21 7.09 -35.14
N PRO A 130 -19.03 6.49 -36.34
CA PRO A 130 -18.60 5.10 -36.40
C PRO A 130 -17.29 5.00 -35.61
N GLU A 131 -17.29 4.12 -34.59
CA GLU A 131 -16.05 3.84 -33.86
C GLU A 131 -15.03 3.33 -34.88
N VAL A 132 -13.98 4.11 -35.12
CA VAL A 132 -12.81 3.59 -35.82
C VAL A 132 -12.16 2.60 -34.86
N PRO A 133 -12.00 1.31 -35.23
CA PRO A 133 -11.30 0.35 -34.38
C PRO A 133 -9.88 0.87 -34.14
N GLY A 134 -9.65 1.37 -32.94
CA GLY A 134 -8.42 2.00 -32.52
C GLY A 134 -8.41 2.12 -31.00
N SER A 135 -7.23 1.96 -30.40
CA SER A 135 -7.05 1.96 -28.95
C SER A 135 -7.65 3.23 -28.34
N ARG A 136 -8.59 3.07 -27.41
CA ARG A 136 -9.21 4.17 -26.67
C ARG A 136 -8.11 5.02 -26.02
N SER A 137 -8.00 6.29 -26.40
CA SER A 137 -7.06 7.23 -25.78
C SER A 137 -7.50 7.56 -24.35
N GLY A 138 -6.74 7.07 -23.34
CA GLY A 138 -6.34 7.91 -22.21
C GLY A 138 -6.92 7.66 -20.81
N ALA A 139 -7.62 6.56 -20.56
CA ALA A 139 -7.83 6.06 -19.21
C ALA A 139 -7.86 4.54 -19.30
N GLU A 140 -6.69 3.90 -19.20
CA GLU A 140 -6.70 2.47 -18.93
C GLU A 140 -7.31 2.31 -17.54
N CYS A 141 -8.48 1.68 -17.47
CA CYS A 141 -8.99 1.13 -16.23
C CYS A 141 -8.06 -0.03 -15.86
N THR A 142 -6.86 0.29 -15.38
CA THR A 142 -5.93 -0.69 -14.82
C THR A 142 -6.23 -0.87 -13.34
N PRO A 143 -6.16 -2.10 -12.82
CA PRO A 143 -6.15 -2.32 -11.39
C PRO A 143 -4.93 -1.65 -10.76
N ASP A 144 -5.06 -1.33 -9.48
CA ASP A 144 -4.02 -0.74 -8.65
C ASP A 144 -4.07 -1.49 -7.33
N LEU A 145 -3.17 -2.46 -7.16
CA LEU A 145 -3.10 -3.25 -5.94
C LEU A 145 -2.30 -2.48 -4.89
N SER A 146 -2.57 -2.83 -3.65
CA SER A 146 -1.85 -2.32 -2.50
C SER A 146 -1.79 -3.43 -1.48
N ILE A 147 -0.69 -3.47 -0.75
CA ILE A 147 -0.47 -4.48 0.29
C ILE A 147 -0.37 -3.80 1.65
N ALA A 148 -0.94 -4.45 2.66
CA ALA A 148 -0.82 -4.07 4.06
C ALA A 148 -0.34 -5.27 4.86
N LYS A 149 0.49 -5.03 5.86
CA LYS A 149 1.06 -6.05 6.72
C LYS A 149 1.03 -5.59 8.17
N SER A 150 0.68 -6.50 9.08
CA SER A 150 0.57 -6.19 10.51
C SER A 150 0.72 -7.44 11.38
N HIS A 151 1.00 -7.22 12.65
CA HIS A 151 0.95 -8.20 13.75
C HIS A 151 0.31 -7.54 14.98
N SER A 152 0.08 -8.32 16.03
CA SER A 152 -0.45 -7.82 17.31
C SER A 152 0.43 -8.29 18.47
N GLY A 153 0.70 -7.36 19.39
CA GLY A 153 1.50 -7.61 20.59
C GLY A 153 2.97 -7.87 20.29
N ASN A 154 3.73 -8.18 21.35
CA ASN A 154 5.13 -8.56 21.23
C ASN A 154 5.25 -10.04 20.90
N PHE A 155 6.26 -10.40 20.12
CA PHE A 155 6.63 -11.80 19.95
C PHE A 155 7.55 -12.25 21.08
N VAL A 156 7.40 -13.49 21.53
CA VAL A 156 8.22 -14.06 22.61
C VAL A 156 9.14 -15.12 22.02
N ARG A 157 10.43 -15.06 22.37
CA ARG A 157 11.40 -16.08 21.93
C ARG A 157 10.97 -17.47 22.40
N GLY A 158 10.95 -18.42 21.47
CA GLY A 158 10.57 -19.81 21.70
C GLY A 158 9.08 -20.08 21.52
N THR A 159 8.27 -19.05 21.28
CA THR A 159 6.84 -19.20 20.96
C THR A 159 6.57 -18.97 19.48
N THR A 160 5.33 -19.21 19.08
CA THR A 160 4.83 -18.77 17.79
C THR A 160 4.33 -17.33 17.83
N GLY A 161 4.43 -16.65 16.71
CA GLY A 161 3.82 -15.35 16.42
C GLY A 161 3.07 -15.39 15.09
N THR A 162 2.27 -14.37 14.81
CA THR A 162 1.42 -14.33 13.60
C THR A 162 1.45 -12.97 12.95
N TYR A 163 1.66 -12.95 11.63
CA TYR A 163 1.43 -11.79 10.76
C TYR A 163 0.15 -11.97 9.95
N THR A 164 -0.52 -10.85 9.67
CA THR A 164 -1.60 -10.75 8.69
C THR A 164 -1.16 -9.88 7.54
N VAL A 165 -1.32 -10.38 6.32
CA VAL A 165 -1.06 -9.67 5.06
C VAL A 165 -2.36 -9.55 4.28
N THR A 166 -2.70 -8.35 3.81
CA THR A 166 -3.92 -8.09 3.04
C THR A 166 -3.56 -7.40 1.73
N VAL A 167 -4.11 -7.88 0.62
CA VAL A 167 -4.01 -7.24 -0.69
C VAL A 167 -5.36 -6.60 -1.02
N SER A 168 -5.33 -5.33 -1.42
CA SER A 168 -6.49 -4.53 -1.77
C SER A 168 -6.33 -3.92 -3.15
N ASN A 169 -7.39 -3.88 -3.95
CA ASN A 169 -7.45 -3.12 -5.18
C ASN A 169 -8.06 -1.75 -4.89
N ILE A 170 -7.25 -0.70 -4.96
CA ILE A 170 -7.64 0.68 -4.67
C ILE A 170 -8.08 1.45 -5.91
N SER A 171 -8.01 0.83 -7.09
CA SER A 171 -8.55 1.44 -8.29
C SER A 171 -10.06 1.62 -8.16
N LEU A 172 -10.60 2.63 -8.85
CA LEU A 172 -12.03 2.98 -8.79
C LEU A 172 -12.90 2.17 -9.75
N ASN A 173 -12.33 1.68 -10.85
CA ASN A 173 -13.12 1.20 -11.99
C ASN A 173 -12.63 -0.13 -12.60
N ALA A 174 -11.53 -0.70 -12.10
CA ALA A 174 -10.89 -1.86 -12.72
C ALA A 174 -10.81 -3.02 -11.72
N ALA A 175 -11.22 -4.22 -12.13
CA ALA A 175 -10.91 -5.41 -11.37
C ALA A 175 -9.50 -5.90 -11.72
N SER A 176 -8.82 -6.57 -10.79
CA SER A 176 -7.61 -7.31 -11.12
C SER A 176 -7.92 -8.46 -12.07
N SER A 177 -6.92 -8.88 -12.85
CA SER A 177 -7.05 -10.04 -13.73
C SER A 177 -5.74 -10.82 -13.82
N GLY A 178 -5.86 -12.14 -13.99
CA GLY A 178 -4.70 -13.03 -13.96
C GLY A 178 -4.23 -13.35 -12.54
N LEU A 179 -3.01 -13.86 -12.43
CA LEU A 179 -2.45 -14.33 -11.17
C LEU A 179 -1.98 -13.15 -10.31
N VAL A 180 -2.40 -13.11 -9.05
CA VAL A 180 -1.84 -12.26 -8.00
C VAL A 180 -0.91 -13.12 -7.14
N THR A 181 0.29 -12.61 -6.90
CA THR A 181 1.33 -13.28 -6.09
C THR A 181 1.77 -12.37 -4.95
N VAL A 182 1.68 -12.86 -3.72
CA VAL A 182 2.28 -12.25 -2.53
C VAL A 182 3.54 -13.02 -2.19
N SER A 183 4.67 -12.31 -2.07
CA SER A 183 5.95 -12.87 -1.67
C SER A 183 6.40 -12.23 -0.36
N ASP A 184 6.74 -13.06 0.63
CA ASP A 184 7.18 -12.60 1.95
C ASP A 184 8.40 -13.45 2.37
N THR A 185 9.57 -12.83 2.44
CA THR A 185 10.79 -13.50 2.91
C THR A 185 11.08 -13.06 4.33
N LEU A 186 10.84 -13.96 5.29
CA LEU A 186 10.95 -13.65 6.71
C LEU A 186 12.41 -13.37 7.10
N PRO A 187 12.67 -12.34 7.92
CA PRO A 187 14.01 -12.04 8.41
C PRO A 187 14.56 -13.19 9.28
N ALA A 188 15.89 -13.29 9.35
CA ALA A 188 16.54 -14.24 10.23
C ALA A 188 16.07 -14.06 11.68
N GLY A 189 15.78 -15.18 12.36
CA GLY A 189 15.18 -15.20 13.69
C GLY A 189 13.68 -15.46 13.71
N LEU A 190 13.00 -15.39 12.56
CA LEU A 190 11.60 -15.80 12.40
C LEU A 190 11.51 -16.91 11.35
N THR A 191 11.09 -18.12 11.73
CA THR A 191 10.93 -19.23 10.79
C THR A 191 9.46 -19.41 10.46
N PRO A 192 9.03 -19.23 9.20
CA PRO A 192 7.63 -19.48 8.83
C PRO A 192 7.30 -20.98 8.98
N THR A 193 6.23 -21.28 9.69
CA THR A 193 5.78 -22.66 9.91
C THR A 193 4.50 -22.98 9.18
N ILE A 194 3.60 -22.01 9.07
CA ILE A 194 2.29 -22.14 8.40
C ILE A 194 1.96 -20.82 7.71
N ALA A 195 1.45 -20.88 6.49
CA ALA A 195 0.86 -19.75 5.80
C ALA A 195 -0.45 -20.18 5.13
N SER A 196 -1.52 -19.41 5.32
CA SER A 196 -2.83 -19.76 4.76
C SER A 196 -3.75 -18.55 4.66
N GLY A 197 -4.72 -18.60 3.74
CA GLY A 197 -5.79 -17.61 3.61
C GLY A 197 -6.89 -18.15 2.69
N THR A 198 -8.14 -17.73 2.89
CA THR A 198 -9.26 -18.24 2.09
C THR A 198 -9.09 -17.87 0.62
N GLY A 199 -8.98 -18.87 -0.25
CA GLY A 199 -8.76 -18.70 -1.69
C GLY A 199 -7.28 -18.55 -2.10
N TRP A 200 -6.35 -18.59 -1.13
CA TRP A 200 -4.90 -18.52 -1.38
C TRP A 200 -4.26 -19.91 -1.34
N SER A 201 -3.29 -20.15 -2.22
CA SER A 201 -2.33 -21.25 -2.12
C SER A 201 -0.99 -20.71 -1.64
N CYS A 202 -0.51 -21.13 -0.47
CA CYS A 202 0.64 -20.53 0.21
C CYS A 202 1.75 -21.54 0.55
N PRO A 203 2.50 -22.07 -0.43
CA PRO A 203 3.71 -22.85 -0.14
C PRO A 203 4.76 -22.03 0.60
N ILE A 204 5.52 -22.73 1.46
CA ILE A 204 6.70 -22.22 2.17
C ILE A 204 7.93 -22.93 1.60
N ALA A 205 8.93 -22.14 1.18
CA ALA A 205 10.23 -22.65 0.74
C ALA A 205 11.35 -21.94 1.51
N GLY A 206 11.93 -22.63 2.49
CA GLY A 206 12.92 -22.02 3.40
C GLY A 206 12.29 -20.88 4.20
N GLN A 207 12.81 -19.66 4.03
CA GLN A 207 12.32 -18.46 4.71
C GLN A 207 11.25 -17.70 3.90
N THR A 208 10.92 -18.15 2.69
CA THR A 208 10.02 -17.43 1.80
C THR A 208 8.66 -18.10 1.75
N VAL A 209 7.62 -17.31 2.02
CA VAL A 209 6.22 -17.64 1.81
C VAL A 209 5.81 -17.02 0.48
N THR A 210 5.27 -17.85 -0.42
CA THR A 210 4.73 -17.38 -1.71
C THR A 210 3.26 -17.76 -1.78
N CYS A 211 2.36 -16.78 -1.67
CA CYS A 211 0.93 -17.00 -1.77
C CYS A 211 0.40 -16.58 -3.14
N THR A 212 -0.34 -17.45 -3.81
CA THR A 212 -0.92 -17.15 -5.12
C THR A 212 -2.44 -17.30 -5.15
N ARG A 213 -3.08 -16.51 -6.01
CA ARG A 213 -4.53 -16.48 -6.22
C ARG A 213 -4.86 -15.93 -7.61
N SER A 214 -5.93 -16.42 -8.25
CA SER A 214 -6.23 -16.11 -9.66
C SER A 214 -7.62 -15.53 -9.94
N ASP A 215 -8.53 -15.52 -8.97
CA ASP A 215 -9.84 -14.86 -9.12
C ASP A 215 -9.69 -13.34 -9.07
N ALA A 216 -10.50 -12.65 -9.87
CA ALA A 216 -10.48 -11.19 -9.97
C ALA A 216 -10.81 -10.52 -8.63
N LEU A 217 -10.05 -9.49 -8.28
CA LEU A 217 -10.34 -8.59 -7.16
C LEU A 217 -11.07 -7.35 -7.69
N PRO A 218 -12.36 -7.16 -7.36
CA PRO A 218 -13.11 -5.98 -7.78
C PRO A 218 -12.44 -4.67 -7.37
N ALA A 219 -12.77 -3.59 -8.08
CA ALA A 219 -12.36 -2.25 -7.71
C ALA A 219 -12.83 -1.93 -6.27
N VAL A 220 -12.01 -1.19 -5.52
CA VAL A 220 -12.29 -0.77 -4.13
C VAL A 220 -12.63 -1.94 -3.20
N SER A 221 -11.87 -3.04 -3.29
CA SER A 221 -12.10 -4.23 -2.47
C SER A 221 -10.80 -4.90 -2.03
N SER A 222 -10.89 -5.82 -1.06
CA SER A 222 -9.75 -6.56 -0.53
C SER A 222 -10.02 -8.06 -0.57
N TYR A 223 -8.97 -8.85 -0.84
CA TYR A 223 -9.05 -10.29 -0.59
C TYR A 223 -9.12 -10.58 0.91
N PRO A 224 -9.66 -11.75 1.31
CA PRO A 224 -9.38 -12.32 2.62
C PRO A 224 -7.87 -12.32 2.93
N GLY A 225 -7.53 -11.92 4.16
CA GLY A 225 -6.15 -11.82 4.60
C GLY A 225 -5.43 -13.16 4.61
N ILE A 226 -4.12 -13.11 4.36
CA ILE A 226 -3.18 -14.21 4.53
C ILE A 226 -2.63 -14.15 5.95
N THR A 227 -2.73 -15.26 6.66
CA THR A 227 -2.16 -15.46 7.99
C THR A 227 -0.85 -16.24 7.86
N ILE A 228 0.25 -15.66 8.35
CA ILE A 228 1.57 -16.30 8.38
C ILE A 228 1.97 -16.51 9.84
N THR A 229 2.05 -17.77 10.25
CA THR A 229 2.56 -18.18 11.56
C THR A 229 4.05 -18.40 11.47
N VAL A 230 4.78 -17.82 12.42
CA VAL A 230 6.23 -17.94 12.53
C VAL A 230 6.62 -18.52 13.89
N LEU A 231 7.68 -19.32 13.93
CA LEU A 231 8.39 -19.67 15.16
C LEU A 231 9.49 -18.64 15.42
N VAL A 232 9.54 -18.10 16.63
CA VAL A 232 10.53 -17.10 17.03
C VAL A 232 11.75 -17.80 17.62
N ALA A 233 12.91 -17.64 17.01
CA ALA A 233 14.15 -18.26 17.47
C ALA A 233 14.60 -17.72 18.83
N GLN A 234 15.25 -18.56 19.65
CA GLN A 234 15.87 -18.14 20.92
C GLN A 234 16.94 -17.05 20.75
N THR A 235 17.51 -16.94 19.55
CA THR A 235 18.53 -15.95 19.19
C THR A 235 17.98 -14.74 18.45
N ALA A 236 16.66 -14.62 18.28
CA ALA A 236 16.06 -13.50 17.55
C ALA A 236 16.42 -12.15 18.18
N GLY A 237 16.77 -11.17 17.33
CA GLY A 237 17.05 -9.79 17.75
C GLY A 237 15.83 -9.14 18.42
N GLY A 238 16.02 -8.13 19.26
CA GLY A 238 14.93 -7.50 20.02
C GLY A 238 13.91 -6.74 19.16
N THR A 239 14.22 -6.51 17.88
CA THR A 239 13.31 -5.92 16.90
C THR A 239 13.64 -6.47 15.52
N LEU A 240 12.63 -6.94 14.79
CA LEU A 240 12.78 -7.44 13.43
C LEU A 240 11.72 -6.79 12.53
N THR A 241 12.12 -6.36 11.34
CA THR A 241 11.21 -5.83 10.32
C THR A 241 10.98 -6.89 9.26
N ASN A 242 9.72 -7.23 9.01
CA ASN A 242 9.33 -8.16 7.97
C ASN A 242 8.62 -7.43 6.83
N THR A 243 8.95 -7.76 5.58
CA THR A 243 8.43 -7.06 4.39
C THR A 243 7.81 -8.07 3.42
N ALA A 244 6.57 -7.81 3.03
CA ALA A 244 5.87 -8.57 1.98
C ALA A 244 5.66 -7.69 0.75
N THR A 245 5.69 -8.30 -0.43
CA THR A 245 5.38 -7.63 -1.69
C THR A 245 4.23 -8.31 -2.43
N ALA A 246 3.42 -7.53 -3.14
CA ALA A 246 2.42 -8.02 -4.08
C ALA A 246 2.93 -7.87 -5.52
N SER A 247 2.36 -8.63 -6.45
CA SER A 247 2.64 -8.50 -7.89
C SER A 247 1.55 -9.20 -8.71
N GLY A 248 1.45 -8.84 -9.98
CA GLY A 248 0.59 -9.48 -10.95
C GLY A 248 -0.75 -8.76 -11.07
N GLY A 249 -1.85 -9.50 -11.26
CA GLY A 249 -3.18 -8.90 -11.35
C GLY A 249 -3.41 -7.96 -12.53
N ASN A 250 -2.47 -7.89 -13.48
CA ASN A 250 -2.40 -6.91 -14.57
C ASN A 250 -2.41 -5.44 -14.09
N GLU A 251 -1.85 -5.18 -12.92
CA GLU A 251 -1.59 -3.80 -12.49
C GLU A 251 -0.36 -3.22 -13.17
N LEU A 252 -0.29 -1.89 -13.22
CA LEU A 252 0.85 -1.14 -13.78
C LEU A 252 1.55 -0.25 -12.75
N ASN A 253 0.86 0.09 -11.66
CA ASN A 253 1.41 0.89 -10.58
C ASN A 253 2.01 -0.02 -9.50
N VAL A 254 3.33 -0.02 -9.35
CA VAL A 254 4.02 -0.89 -8.38
C VAL A 254 4.49 -0.16 -7.12
N THR A 255 4.09 1.10 -6.93
CA THR A 255 4.64 1.97 -5.87
C THR A 255 4.13 1.64 -4.46
N ASN A 256 3.03 0.89 -4.38
CA ASN A 256 2.24 0.51 -3.21
C ASN A 256 2.19 -1.02 -3.01
N ASP A 257 3.01 -1.75 -3.74
CA ASP A 257 3.11 -3.21 -3.73
C ASP A 257 4.11 -3.76 -2.71
N SER A 258 4.48 -2.96 -1.71
CA SER A 258 5.37 -3.38 -0.63
C SER A 258 4.89 -2.84 0.71
N ALA A 259 4.85 -3.71 1.72
CA ALA A 259 4.52 -3.34 3.08
C ALA A 259 5.46 -4.00 4.08
N SER A 260 5.97 -3.19 5.01
CA SER A 260 6.82 -3.61 6.10
C SER A 260 6.09 -3.52 7.43
N ASP A 261 6.41 -4.43 8.33
CA ASP A 261 5.89 -4.46 9.69
C ASP A 261 7.04 -4.76 10.67
N THR A 262 7.20 -3.90 11.68
CA THR A 262 8.30 -3.96 12.64
C THR A 262 7.82 -4.53 13.96
N THR A 263 8.32 -5.71 14.31
CA THR A 263 7.91 -6.47 15.49
C THR A 263 8.94 -6.38 16.60
N THR A 264 8.48 -6.04 17.80
CA THR A 264 9.26 -6.13 19.02
C THR A 264 9.28 -7.58 19.53
N ILE A 265 10.48 -8.05 19.87
CA ILE A 265 10.71 -9.41 20.37
C ILE A 265 11.24 -9.34 21.80
N VAL A 266 10.58 -10.08 22.70
CA VAL A 266 10.91 -10.14 24.12
C VAL A 266 11.31 -11.55 24.54
N SER A 267 11.99 -11.67 25.68
CA SER A 267 12.24 -12.93 26.37
C SER A 267 11.29 -13.09 27.54
N SER A 268 10.84 -14.32 27.78
CA SER A 268 10.11 -14.72 28.99
C SER A 268 10.60 -16.10 29.43
N SER A 269 11.46 -16.12 30.45
CA SER A 269 11.87 -17.34 31.15
C SER A 269 11.08 -17.45 32.46
N ASP A 270 10.76 -18.67 32.88
CA ASP A 270 10.05 -18.95 34.14
C ASP A 270 10.89 -19.96 34.94
N MET A 271 11.65 -19.46 35.91
CA MET A 271 12.59 -20.28 36.68
C MET A 271 11.94 -20.80 37.96
N ALA A 272 11.88 -22.11 38.11
CA ALA A 272 11.43 -22.78 39.33
C ALA A 272 12.61 -23.45 40.04
N ILE A 273 12.59 -23.45 41.38
CA ILE A 273 13.56 -24.17 42.20
C ILE A 273 12.87 -24.94 43.32
N THR A 274 13.27 -26.21 43.49
CA THR A 274 12.89 -27.04 44.64
C THR A 274 14.15 -27.46 45.38
N LYS A 275 14.04 -27.67 46.68
CA LYS A 275 15.13 -28.19 47.52
C LYS A 275 14.59 -29.35 48.35
N THR A 276 15.37 -30.41 48.49
CA THR A 276 15.04 -31.57 49.31
C THR A 276 16.24 -31.99 50.14
N GLY A 277 16.02 -32.42 51.38
CA GLY A 277 17.06 -32.99 52.25
C GLY A 277 16.86 -34.48 52.46
N ALA A 278 17.93 -35.27 52.35
CA ALA A 278 17.90 -36.70 52.63
C ALA A 278 19.15 -37.17 53.40
N PRO A 279 19.00 -38.07 54.40
CA PRO A 279 17.74 -38.58 54.93
C PRO A 279 16.95 -37.51 55.73
N ASN A 280 15.63 -37.65 55.81
CA ASN A 280 14.77 -36.81 56.66
C ASN A 280 13.76 -37.72 57.41
N PRO A 281 13.85 -37.85 58.75
CA PRO A 281 14.79 -37.19 59.64
C PRO A 281 16.24 -37.72 59.50
N VAL A 282 17.24 -36.86 59.72
CA VAL A 282 18.66 -37.23 59.78
C VAL A 282 19.09 -37.44 61.23
N LYS A 283 19.85 -38.50 61.51
CA LYS A 283 20.44 -38.72 62.83
C LYS A 283 21.67 -37.82 63.01
N GLN A 284 21.88 -37.35 64.24
CA GLN A 284 23.06 -36.56 64.58
C GLN A 284 24.35 -37.31 64.22
N GLY A 285 25.30 -36.59 63.62
CA GLY A 285 26.58 -37.16 63.15
C GLY A 285 26.50 -37.92 61.82
N ASN A 286 25.31 -38.13 61.25
CA ASN A 286 25.19 -38.68 59.89
C ASN A 286 25.26 -37.57 58.84
N THR A 287 25.67 -37.95 57.62
CA THR A 287 25.67 -37.06 56.46
C THR A 287 24.23 -36.72 56.05
N LEU A 288 23.97 -35.42 55.90
CA LEU A 288 22.76 -34.89 55.26
C LEU A 288 23.15 -34.43 53.85
N THR A 289 22.31 -34.73 52.86
CA THR A 289 22.47 -34.23 51.49
C THR A 289 21.30 -33.33 51.14
N TYR A 290 21.59 -32.10 50.70
CA TYR A 290 20.59 -31.26 50.05
C TYR A 290 20.67 -31.41 48.53
N THR A 291 19.53 -31.60 47.89
CA THR A 291 19.40 -31.61 46.43
C THR A 291 18.52 -30.42 46.04
N LEU A 292 19.08 -29.48 45.28
CA LEU A 292 18.34 -28.39 44.65
C LEU A 292 18.08 -28.77 43.20
N THR A 293 16.84 -28.64 42.74
CA THR A 293 16.43 -28.89 41.36
C THR A 293 15.89 -27.60 40.78
N VAL A 294 16.56 -27.06 39.76
CA VAL A 294 16.23 -25.82 39.07
C VAL A 294 15.70 -26.14 37.69
N THR A 295 14.57 -25.57 37.30
CA THR A 295 13.93 -25.83 36.00
C THR A 295 13.56 -24.50 35.33
N ASN A 296 13.80 -24.38 34.02
CA ASN A 296 13.24 -23.29 33.21
C ASN A 296 11.95 -23.76 32.54
N ASN A 297 10.80 -23.39 33.09
CA ASN A 297 9.47 -23.67 32.55
C ASN A 297 9.03 -22.68 31.47
N GLY A 298 9.76 -21.58 31.28
CA GLY A 298 9.39 -20.52 30.36
C GLY A 298 9.75 -20.87 28.91
N PRO A 299 9.10 -20.22 27.92
CA PRO A 299 9.40 -20.45 26.50
C PRO A 299 10.79 -19.97 26.07
N SER A 300 11.35 -18.97 26.76
CA SER A 300 12.66 -18.43 26.41
C SER A 300 13.79 -19.04 27.24
N ASP A 301 14.96 -19.14 26.63
CA ASP A 301 16.20 -19.50 27.31
C ASP A 301 16.53 -18.44 28.37
N ALA A 302 16.97 -18.89 29.54
CA ALA A 302 17.49 -18.03 30.60
C ALA A 302 19.02 -17.94 30.48
N SER A 303 19.58 -16.74 30.64
CA SER A 303 21.02 -16.53 30.67
C SER A 303 21.48 -16.19 32.09
N ASN A 304 22.73 -16.56 32.41
CA ASN A 304 23.38 -16.23 33.69
C ASN A 304 22.60 -16.69 34.95
N VAL A 305 21.95 -17.85 34.88
CA VAL A 305 21.20 -18.41 36.02
C VAL A 305 22.16 -18.66 37.18
N THR A 306 21.80 -18.10 38.34
CA THR A 306 22.57 -18.21 39.58
C THR A 306 21.66 -18.70 40.69
N VAL A 307 22.10 -19.73 41.41
CA VAL A 307 21.44 -20.25 42.60
C VAL A 307 22.24 -19.86 43.82
N THR A 308 21.57 -19.36 44.86
CA THR A 308 22.18 -19.12 46.17
C THR A 308 21.44 -19.94 47.23
N ASP A 309 22.22 -20.58 48.11
CA ASP A 309 21.70 -21.36 49.23
C ASP A 309 22.49 -21.04 50.49
N THR A 310 21.85 -20.38 51.45
CA THR A 310 22.44 -20.11 52.76
C THR A 310 22.25 -21.32 53.66
N LEU A 311 23.35 -21.98 54.02
CA LEU A 311 23.31 -23.13 54.89
C LEU A 311 23.00 -22.73 56.33
N PRO A 312 22.20 -23.53 57.06
CA PRO A 312 22.00 -23.35 58.50
C PRO A 312 23.32 -23.28 59.27
N THR A 313 23.39 -22.47 60.33
CA THR A 313 24.61 -22.34 61.15
C THR A 313 24.98 -23.63 61.91
N THR A 314 24.05 -24.59 61.96
CA THR A 314 24.18 -25.92 62.56
C THR A 314 24.95 -26.90 61.70
N VAL A 315 25.18 -26.59 60.42
CA VAL A 315 25.93 -27.43 59.48
C VAL A 315 27.15 -26.70 58.92
N SER A 316 28.20 -27.45 58.60
CA SER A 316 29.38 -26.92 57.91
C SER A 316 29.43 -27.39 56.46
N TYR A 317 29.79 -26.52 55.52
CA TYR A 317 29.90 -26.88 54.11
C TYR A 317 31.06 -27.88 53.89
N THR A 318 30.80 -28.98 53.17
CA THR A 318 31.86 -29.90 52.71
C THR A 318 32.07 -29.77 51.21
N SER A 319 31.01 -29.93 50.42
CA SER A 319 31.08 -29.81 48.96
C SER A 319 29.72 -29.47 48.34
N ALA A 320 29.75 -28.94 47.12
CA ALA A 320 28.60 -28.83 46.24
C ALA A 320 28.98 -29.36 44.85
N THR A 321 28.10 -30.15 44.25
CA THR A 321 28.28 -30.74 42.93
C THR A 321 27.08 -30.35 42.07
N PRO A 322 27.22 -29.36 41.18
CA PRO A 322 26.18 -29.03 40.23
C PRO A 322 26.22 -29.95 39.01
N SER A 323 25.07 -30.17 38.36
CA SER A 323 24.98 -30.88 37.07
C SER A 323 25.52 -30.04 35.91
N GLN A 324 25.57 -28.71 36.07
CA GLN A 324 26.14 -27.77 35.12
C GLN A 324 26.72 -26.54 35.83
N GLY A 325 27.72 -25.90 35.23
CA GLY A 325 28.34 -24.70 35.79
C GLY A 325 29.25 -25.01 36.98
N THR A 326 29.39 -24.06 37.89
CA THR A 326 30.31 -24.17 39.03
C THR A 326 29.67 -23.65 40.31
N CYS A 327 30.06 -24.22 41.45
CA CYS A 327 29.65 -23.75 42.76
C CYS A 327 30.85 -23.27 43.57
N SER A 328 30.63 -22.24 44.38
CA SER A 328 31.57 -21.74 45.39
C SER A 328 30.84 -21.54 46.71
N GLN A 329 31.59 -21.47 47.81
CA GLN A 329 31.02 -21.18 49.12
C GLN A 329 31.82 -20.05 49.78
N ALA A 330 31.08 -19.13 50.39
CA ALA A 330 31.64 -18.07 51.22
C ALA A 330 30.69 -17.81 52.39
N THR A 331 31.24 -17.70 53.61
CA THR A 331 30.50 -17.30 54.82
C THR A 331 29.16 -18.05 55.02
N GLY A 332 29.14 -19.37 54.79
CA GLY A 332 27.93 -20.19 54.97
C GLY A 332 26.95 -20.18 53.79
N THR A 333 27.19 -19.39 52.74
CA THR A 333 26.33 -19.35 51.54
C THR A 333 27.01 -20.03 50.35
N VAL A 334 26.32 -21.02 49.79
CA VAL A 334 26.71 -21.69 48.54
C VAL A 334 26.13 -20.91 47.37
N THR A 335 26.97 -20.49 46.44
CA THR A 335 26.57 -19.80 45.20
C THR A 335 26.97 -20.65 44.01
N CYS A 336 25.99 -21.05 43.20
CA CYS A 336 26.18 -21.86 42.01
C CYS A 336 25.81 -21.06 40.76
N LEU A 337 26.80 -20.84 39.90
CA LEU A 337 26.66 -20.20 38.60
C LEU A 337 26.30 -21.28 37.59
N LEU A 338 25.01 -21.53 37.37
CA LEU A 338 24.52 -22.55 36.45
C LEU A 338 24.68 -22.13 34.98
N GLY A 339 24.78 -20.83 34.71
CA GLY A 339 24.99 -20.30 33.36
C GLY A 339 23.71 -20.27 32.55
N ALA A 340 23.78 -20.60 31.26
CA ALA A 340 22.59 -20.63 30.41
C ALA A 340 21.74 -21.87 30.70
N MET A 341 20.42 -21.70 30.76
CA MET A 341 19.44 -22.78 30.88
C MET A 341 18.42 -22.65 29.76
N THR A 342 18.44 -23.59 28.82
CA THR A 342 17.51 -23.57 27.69
C THR A 342 16.09 -23.86 28.18
N SER A 343 15.09 -23.35 27.45
CA SER A 343 13.67 -23.64 27.74
C SER A 343 13.42 -25.14 27.94
N GLY A 344 12.68 -25.49 28.98
CA GLY A 344 12.30 -26.85 29.33
C GLY A 344 13.39 -27.69 30.02
N THR A 345 14.59 -27.15 30.25
CA THR A 345 15.68 -27.91 30.88
C THR A 345 15.68 -27.81 32.40
N THR A 346 16.30 -28.82 33.02
CA THR A 346 16.47 -28.92 34.47
C THR A 346 17.94 -29.12 34.81
N ALA A 347 18.42 -28.40 35.82
CA ALA A 347 19.74 -28.55 36.43
C ALA A 347 19.60 -28.94 37.90
N THR A 348 20.55 -29.71 38.43
CA THR A 348 20.57 -30.09 39.86
C THR A 348 21.82 -29.60 40.54
N VAL A 349 21.73 -29.30 41.84
CA VAL A 349 22.87 -29.01 42.71
C VAL A 349 22.76 -29.89 43.94
N THR A 350 23.74 -30.76 44.13
CA THR A 350 23.84 -31.62 45.31
C THR A 350 24.84 -31.02 46.29
N ILE A 351 24.40 -30.59 47.46
CA ILE A 351 25.23 -30.00 48.52
C ILE A 351 25.37 -31.03 49.64
N HIS A 352 26.61 -31.30 50.04
CA HIS A 352 26.97 -32.15 51.16
C HIS A 352 27.46 -31.29 52.33
N PRO A 353 26.57 -30.87 53.25
CA PRO A 353 26.99 -30.37 54.54
C PRO A 353 27.48 -31.49 55.47
N ASN A 354 28.39 -31.15 56.39
CA ASN A 354 28.73 -31.96 57.55
C ASN A 354 27.92 -31.48 58.76
N HIS A 355 27.26 -32.41 59.45
CA HIS A 355 26.41 -32.12 60.59
C HIS A 355 27.24 -32.25 61.88
N GLY A 356 27.49 -31.14 62.56
CA GLY A 356 28.29 -31.14 63.79
C GLY A 356 27.69 -32.00 64.90
N PRO A 357 28.49 -32.44 65.89
CA PRO A 357 28.05 -33.36 66.95
C PRO A 357 26.95 -32.81 67.88
N ASN A 358 26.57 -31.52 67.75
CA ASN A 358 25.58 -30.85 68.60
C ASN A 358 24.37 -30.26 67.84
N ALA A 359 24.24 -30.49 66.54
CA ALA A 359 23.09 -30.00 65.79
C ALA A 359 21.91 -30.98 65.89
N CYS A 360 20.70 -30.47 66.11
CA CYS A 360 19.42 -31.14 65.90
C CYS A 360 18.63 -30.23 64.96
N GLU A 361 18.30 -30.71 63.77
CA GLU A 361 17.56 -29.91 62.79
C GLU A 361 16.39 -30.71 62.22
N THR A 362 15.19 -30.13 62.27
CA THR A 362 14.11 -30.43 61.32
C THR A 362 14.42 -29.63 60.07
N ALA A 363 14.59 -30.29 58.92
CA ALA A 363 14.91 -29.61 57.66
C ALA A 363 13.75 -28.70 57.23
N ASP A 364 13.77 -27.44 57.68
CA ASP A 364 12.84 -26.41 57.24
C ASP A 364 13.35 -25.83 55.92
N ILE A 365 12.81 -26.36 54.82
CA ILE A 365 13.19 -25.98 53.47
C ILE A 365 12.34 -24.77 53.04
N TYR A 366 12.94 -23.58 53.05
CA TYR A 366 12.35 -22.39 52.42
C TYR A 366 12.94 -22.19 51.03
N SER A 367 12.13 -22.31 49.97
CA SER A 367 12.45 -21.75 48.66
C SER A 367 11.90 -20.33 48.56
N ARG A 368 12.77 -19.33 48.33
CA ARG A 368 12.35 -18.04 47.79
C ARG A 368 12.87 -17.93 46.37
N GLY A 369 11.99 -18.03 45.38
CA GLY A 369 12.30 -17.60 44.02
C GLY A 369 12.31 -16.07 44.00
N GLN A 370 13.42 -15.47 43.58
CA GLN A 370 13.44 -14.07 43.13
C GLN A 370 13.24 -14.12 41.61
N GLN A 371 12.16 -13.48 41.14
CA GLN A 371 11.85 -13.31 39.71
C GLN A 371 12.72 -12.20 39.10
#